data_AF-A0A7S0FBS8-F1
#
_entry.id   AF-A0A7S0FBS8-F1
#
_cell.length_a   1.000
_cell.length_b   1.000
_cell.length_c   1.000
_cell.angle_alpha   90.00
_cell.angle_beta   90.00
_cell.angle_gamma   90.00
#
_symmetry.space_group_name_H-M   'P 1'
#
loop_
_entity.id
_entity.type
_entity.pdbx_description
1 polymer ?
#
loop_
_entity_poly.entity_id
_entity_poly.type
_entity_poly.pdbx_seq_one_letter_code
_entity_poly.pdbx_strand_id
1 'polypeptide(L)'
;MIYVFKACCQAPCQACDQVCSGCSKCCDDVCKGCGKYFEPCTQILDRPLGGYVLIAGACTIPAAVFAVIALTDETLRACEHPLAILCVANVVLGLIHTGFAFYLQRRLFFGMQSQSFTAGGAQSQSQSQTLTGQPGMAPAPQGEPTSKELLERAGHILLYDIGFCLYVFVFLGSCGANFTSLSWTSGCPGSGSSWASISAGLMLFFAFLAVSFAILWYCGMYCDQCSRAMGPKPRPVAGRPQQTQQNHGLARVIFGRTICAPMVQTMAGVVHPTQPPPPGQPARPYAAGAPAPAAYGSPLAA
;
A
#
# COMPACT_ATOMS: atom_id res chain seq x y z
N MET A 1 20.37 27.06 10.41
CA MET A 1 19.44 26.32 9.52
C MET A 1 18.95 24.99 10.08
N ILE A 2 19.66 24.32 11.00
CA ILE A 2 19.23 23.04 11.61
C ILE A 2 17.85 23.14 12.33
N TYR A 3 17.54 24.29 12.93
CA TYR A 3 16.26 24.50 13.65
C TYR A 3 15.03 24.64 12.74
N VAL A 4 15.19 25.11 11.50
CA VAL A 4 14.07 25.23 10.53
C VAL A 4 13.66 23.85 10.02
N PHE A 5 14.62 22.96 9.79
CA PHE A 5 14.34 21.55 9.44
C PHE A 5 13.73 20.77 10.60
N LYS A 6 14.12 21.05 11.84
CA LYS A 6 13.51 20.44 13.02
C LYS A 6 12.04 20.85 13.17
N ALA A 7 11.71 22.13 12.97
CA ALA A 7 10.31 22.60 12.97
C ALA A 7 9.49 22.03 11.80
N CYS A 8 10.08 21.96 10.59
CA CYS A 8 9.43 21.36 9.41
C CYS A 8 9.20 19.84 9.52
N CYS A 9 9.98 19.11 10.33
CA CYS A 9 9.72 17.69 10.55
C CYS A 9 8.82 17.47 11.78
N GLN A 10 9.00 18.23 12.85
CA GLN A 10 8.33 17.99 14.12
C GLN A 10 6.86 18.42 14.10
N ALA A 11 6.52 19.56 13.49
CA ALA A 11 5.13 20.03 13.45
C ALA A 11 4.24 19.15 12.55
N PRO A 12 4.65 18.75 11.33
CA PRO A 12 3.84 17.85 10.52
C PRO A 12 3.79 16.44 11.09
N CYS A 13 4.87 15.91 11.68
CA CYS A 13 4.80 14.60 12.30
C CYS A 13 3.95 14.61 13.59
N GLN A 14 3.87 15.72 14.36
CA GLN A 14 2.93 15.87 15.49
C GLN A 14 1.46 16.00 15.04
N ALA A 15 1.21 16.80 13.99
CA ALA A 15 -0.12 16.93 13.40
C ALA A 15 -0.58 15.58 12.80
N CYS A 16 0.33 14.89 12.11
CA CYS A 16 0.10 13.51 11.68
C CYS A 16 -0.21 12.65 12.89
N ASP A 17 0.62 12.62 13.95
CA ASP A 17 0.40 11.75 15.11
C ASP A 17 -0.98 11.96 15.77
N GLN A 18 -1.47 13.21 15.87
CA GLN A 18 -2.82 13.49 16.37
C GLN A 18 -3.91 12.94 15.44
N VAL A 19 -3.83 13.22 14.13
CA VAL A 19 -4.77 12.68 13.14
C VAL A 19 -4.70 11.15 13.08
N CYS A 20 -3.49 10.60 13.18
CA CYS A 20 -3.19 9.18 13.21
C CYS A 20 -3.82 8.50 14.41
N SER A 21 -3.73 9.10 15.60
CA SER A 21 -4.29 8.55 16.83
C SER A 21 -5.82 8.51 16.83
N GLY A 22 -6.47 9.49 16.17
CA GLY A 22 -7.91 9.50 15.95
C GLY A 22 -8.34 8.42 14.95
N CYS A 23 -7.66 8.36 13.80
CA CYS A 23 -7.94 7.37 12.77
C CYS A 23 -7.66 5.93 13.24
N SER A 24 -6.59 5.69 14.02
CA SER A 24 -6.27 4.36 14.52
C SER A 24 -7.32 3.85 15.50
N LYS A 25 -7.83 4.70 16.40
CA LYS A 25 -8.93 4.33 17.30
C LYS A 25 -10.20 3.98 16.54
N CYS A 26 -10.58 4.81 15.56
CA CYS A 26 -11.73 4.53 14.71
C CYS A 26 -11.56 3.19 13.95
N CYS A 27 -10.38 2.95 13.39
CA CYS A 27 -10.07 1.69 12.70
C CYS A 27 -10.10 0.49 13.66
N ASP A 28 -9.56 0.62 14.87
CA ASP A 28 -9.55 -0.45 15.87
C ASP A 28 -10.97 -0.79 16.34
N ASP A 29 -11.84 0.21 16.53
CA ASP A 29 -13.23 0.00 16.94
C ASP A 29 -14.06 -0.62 15.81
N VAL A 30 -13.86 -0.17 14.57
CA VAL A 30 -14.46 -0.80 13.38
C VAL A 30 -13.96 -2.24 13.24
N CYS A 31 -12.65 -2.49 13.35
CA CYS A 31 -12.07 -3.82 13.24
C CYS A 31 -12.53 -4.78 14.35
N LYS A 32 -12.72 -4.29 15.58
CA LYS A 32 -13.27 -5.10 16.69
C LYS A 32 -14.72 -5.48 16.44
N GLY A 33 -15.55 -4.54 15.95
CA GLY A 33 -16.94 -4.84 15.60
C GLY A 33 -17.09 -5.75 14.38
N CYS A 34 -16.15 -5.64 13.43
CA CYS A 34 -16.22 -6.27 12.13
C CYS A 34 -15.41 -7.57 11.98
N GLY A 35 -14.53 -7.91 12.94
CA GLY A 35 -13.45 -8.88 12.77
C GLY A 35 -13.84 -10.30 12.34
N LYS A 36 -15.11 -10.72 12.52
CA LYS A 36 -15.61 -12.02 12.02
C LYS A 36 -16.19 -11.97 10.60
N TYR A 37 -16.72 -10.83 10.17
CA TYR A 37 -17.38 -10.70 8.85
C TYR A 37 -16.47 -10.04 7.80
N PHE A 38 -15.42 -9.35 8.25
CA PHE A 38 -14.56 -8.53 7.41
C PHE A 38 -13.13 -9.08 7.27
N GLU A 39 -12.92 -10.38 7.51
CA GLU A 39 -11.64 -11.03 7.22
C GLU A 39 -11.15 -10.79 5.77
N PRO A 40 -12.02 -10.74 4.73
CA PRO A 40 -11.58 -10.35 3.39
C PRO A 40 -11.07 -8.89 3.32
N CYS A 41 -11.65 -7.98 4.11
CA CYS A 41 -11.26 -6.57 4.12
C CYS A 41 -9.95 -6.32 4.87
N THR A 42 -9.64 -7.12 5.90
CA THR A 42 -8.34 -7.02 6.57
C THR A 42 -7.19 -7.45 5.66
N GLN A 43 -7.42 -8.40 4.74
CA GLN A 43 -6.44 -8.75 3.70
C GLN A 43 -6.22 -7.62 2.67
N ILE A 44 -7.24 -6.81 2.40
CA ILE A 44 -7.10 -5.62 1.53
C ILE A 44 -6.26 -4.55 2.22
N LEU A 45 -6.46 -4.36 3.53
CA LEU A 45 -5.67 -3.42 4.35
C LEU A 45 -4.19 -3.82 4.47
N ASP A 46 -3.86 -5.09 4.29
CA ASP A 46 -2.47 -5.55 4.32
C ASP A 46 -1.67 -5.15 3.09
N ARG A 47 -2.33 -4.69 2.02
CA ARG A 47 -1.68 -4.24 0.79
C ARG A 47 -1.40 -2.73 0.84
N PRO A 48 -0.36 -2.23 0.13
CA PRO A 48 -0.14 -0.79 0.01
C PRO A 48 -1.39 -0.12 -0.59
N LEU A 49 -1.73 1.07 -0.08
CA LEU A 49 -2.97 1.81 -0.40
C LEU A 49 -4.28 1.07 -0.05
N GLY A 50 -4.23 0.03 0.79
CA GLY A 50 -5.44 -0.66 1.25
C GLY A 50 -6.48 0.29 1.87
N GLY A 51 -6.02 1.27 2.66
CA GLY A 51 -6.89 2.32 3.21
C GLY A 51 -7.62 3.14 2.14
N TYR A 52 -6.95 3.49 1.03
CA TYR A 52 -7.58 4.23 -0.07
C TYR A 52 -8.70 3.43 -0.74
N VAL A 53 -8.48 2.14 -0.97
CA VAL A 53 -9.48 1.24 -1.56
C VAL A 53 -10.72 1.14 -0.66
N LEU A 54 -10.53 1.04 0.66
CA LEU A 54 -11.65 1.03 1.59
C LEU A 54 -12.41 2.35 1.59
N ILE A 55 -11.72 3.50 1.62
CA ILE A 55 -12.35 4.82 1.55
C ILE A 55 -13.16 4.96 0.25
N ALA A 56 -12.59 4.56 -0.89
CA ALA A 56 -13.28 4.59 -2.18
C ALA A 56 -14.54 3.73 -2.15
N GLY A 57 -14.44 2.46 -1.75
CA GLY A 57 -15.61 1.57 -1.68
C GLY A 57 -16.68 2.04 -0.70
N ALA A 58 -16.27 2.49 0.49
CA ALA A 58 -17.18 2.92 1.55
C ALA A 58 -17.94 4.21 1.22
N CYS A 59 -17.36 5.11 0.42
CA CYS A 59 -18.04 6.34 0.04
C CYS A 59 -18.72 6.24 -1.32
N THR A 60 -18.07 5.68 -2.34
CA THR A 60 -18.56 5.79 -3.72
C THR A 60 -19.57 4.71 -4.11
N ILE A 61 -19.55 3.53 -3.47
CA ILE A 61 -20.60 2.51 -3.69
C ILE A 61 -21.94 2.98 -3.11
N PRO A 62 -22.04 3.43 -1.84
CA PRO A 62 -23.30 3.98 -1.34
C PRO A 62 -23.75 5.22 -2.12
N ALA A 63 -22.82 6.08 -2.56
CA ALA A 63 -23.17 7.21 -3.41
C ALA A 63 -23.84 6.79 -4.72
N ALA A 64 -23.32 5.74 -5.37
CA ALA A 64 -23.93 5.16 -6.57
C ALA A 64 -25.31 4.56 -6.28
N VAL A 65 -25.48 3.83 -5.17
CA VAL A 65 -26.79 3.28 -4.77
C VAL A 65 -27.82 4.39 -4.53
N PHE A 66 -27.46 5.45 -3.80
CA PHE A 66 -28.36 6.59 -3.58
C PHE A 66 -28.68 7.33 -4.88
N ALA A 67 -27.75 7.41 -5.82
CA ALA A 67 -28.03 7.95 -7.14
C ALA A 67 -29.05 7.09 -7.92
N VAL A 68 -28.95 5.76 -7.85
CA VAL A 68 -29.95 4.85 -8.46
C VAL A 68 -31.33 5.04 -7.82
N ILE A 69 -31.40 5.14 -6.48
CA ILE A 69 -32.66 5.40 -5.78
C ILE A 69 -33.23 6.76 -6.19
N ALA A 70 -32.40 7.80 -6.27
CA ALA A 70 -32.81 9.12 -6.71
C ALA A 70 -33.43 9.14 -8.12
N LEU A 71 -32.97 8.26 -9.02
CA LEU A 71 -33.53 8.13 -10.36
C LEU A 71 -34.97 7.57 -10.38
N THR A 72 -35.42 6.96 -9.27
CA THR A 72 -36.79 6.46 -9.14
C THR A 72 -37.79 7.54 -8.67
N ASP A 73 -37.29 8.71 -8.25
CA ASP A 73 -38.11 9.79 -7.73
C ASP A 73 -38.71 10.64 -8.87
N GLU A 74 -40.04 10.68 -8.95
CA GLU A 74 -40.77 11.46 -9.96
C GLU A 74 -40.59 12.98 -9.77
N THR A 75 -40.43 13.45 -8.53
CA THR A 75 -40.23 14.87 -8.24
C THR A 75 -38.89 15.36 -8.78
N LEU A 76 -37.86 14.51 -8.70
CA LEU A 76 -36.54 14.80 -9.25
C LEU A 76 -36.57 14.87 -10.78
N ARG A 77 -37.36 14.00 -11.43
CA ARG A 77 -37.53 13.99 -12.89
C ARG A 77 -38.33 15.19 -13.40
N ALA A 78 -39.20 15.76 -12.57
CA ALA A 78 -39.98 16.95 -12.89
C ALA A 78 -39.19 18.26 -12.77
N CYS A 79 -38.00 18.24 -12.17
CA CYS A 79 -37.18 19.45 -12.05
C CYS A 79 -36.51 19.85 -13.36
N GLU A 80 -36.47 21.16 -13.64
CA GLU A 80 -35.97 21.72 -14.91
C GLU A 80 -34.46 21.48 -15.13
N HIS A 81 -33.70 21.29 -14.06
CA HIS A 81 -32.27 21.00 -14.13
C HIS A 81 -32.00 19.54 -14.50
N PRO A 82 -30.87 19.24 -15.18
CA PRO A 82 -30.52 17.88 -15.59
C PRO A 82 -30.01 17.01 -14.43
N LEU A 83 -30.72 17.00 -13.29
CA LEU A 83 -30.42 16.22 -12.09
C LEU A 83 -30.40 14.72 -12.37
N ALA A 84 -31.31 14.22 -13.21
CA ALA A 84 -31.32 12.81 -13.61
C ALA A 84 -30.02 12.41 -14.33
N ILE A 85 -29.49 13.29 -15.20
CA ILE A 85 -28.21 13.04 -15.90
C ILE A 85 -27.06 13.00 -14.89
N LEU A 86 -27.06 13.88 -13.89
CA LEU A 86 -26.07 13.89 -12.83
C LEU A 86 -26.14 12.65 -11.93
N CYS A 87 -27.33 12.15 -11.62
CA CYS A 87 -27.48 10.89 -10.89
C CYS A 87 -26.88 9.73 -11.69
N VAL A 88 -27.17 9.62 -13.00
CA VAL A 88 -26.53 8.62 -13.87
C VAL A 88 -25.01 8.78 -13.88
N ALA A 89 -24.52 10.02 -13.99
CA ALA A 89 -23.09 10.31 -13.94
C ALA A 89 -22.47 9.86 -12.60
N ASN A 90 -23.13 10.10 -11.46
CA ASN A 90 -22.65 9.66 -10.15
C ASN A 90 -22.61 8.13 -9.99
N VAL A 91 -23.53 7.39 -10.61
CA VAL A 91 -23.44 5.92 -10.66
C VAL A 91 -22.16 5.50 -11.39
N VAL A 92 -21.93 6.05 -12.59
CA VAL A 92 -20.75 5.71 -13.41
C VAL A 92 -19.46 6.13 -12.71
N LEU A 93 -19.41 7.35 -12.17
CA LEU A 93 -18.26 7.87 -11.43
C LEU A 93 -17.99 7.04 -10.17
N GLY A 94 -19.03 6.60 -9.46
CA GLY A 94 -18.88 5.76 -8.28
C GLY A 94 -18.16 4.44 -8.59
N LEU A 95 -18.50 3.82 -9.72
CA LEU A 95 -17.84 2.63 -10.23
C LEU A 95 -16.41 2.92 -10.71
N ILE A 96 -16.19 4.03 -11.42
CA ILE A 96 -14.86 4.45 -11.89
C ILE A 96 -13.91 4.68 -10.71
N HIS A 97 -14.34 5.41 -9.68
CA HIS A 97 -13.50 5.68 -8.50
C HIS A 97 -13.13 4.41 -7.75
N THR A 98 -14.09 3.50 -7.53
CA THR A 98 -13.82 2.20 -6.91
C THR A 98 -12.88 1.36 -7.77
N GLY A 99 -13.16 1.22 -9.07
CA GLY A 99 -12.32 0.46 -10.00
C GLY A 99 -10.91 1.01 -10.10
N PHE A 100 -10.76 2.34 -10.11
CA PHE A 100 -9.48 3.02 -10.16
C PHE A 100 -8.67 2.85 -8.87
N ALA A 101 -9.33 2.81 -7.70
CA ALA A 101 -8.65 2.50 -6.44
C ALA A 101 -8.02 1.08 -6.47
N PHE A 102 -8.75 0.08 -6.97
CA PHE A 102 -8.20 -1.27 -7.17
C PHE A 102 -7.09 -1.29 -8.22
N TYR A 103 -7.24 -0.52 -9.31
CA TYR A 103 -6.21 -0.37 -10.33
C TYR A 103 -4.89 0.14 -9.73
N LEU A 104 -4.93 1.22 -8.94
CA LEU A 104 -3.73 1.77 -8.29
C LEU A 104 -3.09 0.80 -7.32
N GLN A 105 -3.88 0.15 -6.47
CA GLN A 105 -3.38 -0.87 -5.55
C GLN A 105 -2.68 -2.01 -6.32
N ARG A 106 -3.29 -2.50 -7.40
CA ARG A 106 -2.72 -3.54 -8.26
C ARG A 106 -1.44 -3.07 -8.93
N ARG A 107 -1.41 -1.85 -9.47
CA ARG A 107 -0.25 -1.29 -10.18
C ARG A 107 0.95 -1.13 -9.27
N LEU A 108 0.74 -0.61 -8.06
CA LEU A 108 1.80 -0.49 -7.05
C LEU A 108 2.29 -1.87 -6.59
N PHE A 109 1.38 -2.81 -6.36
CA PHE A 109 1.75 -4.17 -5.95
C PHE A 109 2.65 -4.87 -6.99
N PHE A 110 2.25 -4.86 -8.27
CA PHE A 110 3.05 -5.48 -9.33
C PHE A 110 4.33 -4.72 -9.65
N GLY A 111 4.31 -3.39 -9.62
CA GLY A 111 5.50 -2.56 -9.82
C GLY A 111 6.60 -2.85 -8.78
N MET A 112 6.23 -3.36 -7.60
CA MET A 112 7.20 -3.76 -6.60
C MET A 112 7.88 -5.11 -6.87
N GLN A 113 7.16 -6.06 -7.48
CA GLN A 113 7.68 -7.41 -7.74
C GLN A 113 8.65 -7.45 -8.91
N SER A 114 8.46 -6.60 -9.92
CA SER A 114 9.26 -6.63 -11.15
C SER A 114 10.74 -6.31 -10.93
N GLN A 115 11.11 -5.51 -9.92
CA GLN A 115 12.51 -5.16 -9.67
C GLN A 115 13.29 -6.28 -8.95
N SER A 116 12.61 -7.13 -8.16
CA SER A 116 13.26 -8.29 -7.53
C SER A 116 13.85 -9.25 -8.57
N PHE A 117 13.26 -9.32 -9.76
CA PHE A 117 13.76 -10.15 -10.86
C PHE A 117 14.91 -9.49 -11.62
N THR A 118 14.87 -8.18 -11.87
CA THR A 118 15.93 -7.48 -12.61
C THR A 118 17.21 -7.31 -11.79
N ALA A 119 17.08 -7.09 -10.47
CA ALA A 119 18.24 -6.98 -9.58
C ALA A 119 19.04 -8.29 -9.47
N GLY A 120 18.40 -9.45 -9.68
CA GLY A 120 19.07 -10.76 -9.68
C GLY A 120 19.82 -11.10 -10.96
N GLY A 121 19.60 -10.39 -12.07
CA GLY A 121 20.17 -10.72 -13.38
C GLY A 121 21.35 -9.84 -13.83
N ALA A 122 21.47 -8.61 -13.31
CA ALA A 122 22.44 -7.63 -13.82
C ALA A 122 23.40 -7.05 -12.76
N GLN A 123 23.25 -7.40 -11.48
CA GLN A 123 24.12 -6.89 -10.41
C GLN A 123 25.35 -7.78 -10.11
N SER A 124 25.81 -8.56 -11.09
CA SER A 124 26.97 -9.44 -10.97
C SER A 124 28.32 -8.86 -11.43
N GLN A 125 28.48 -7.57 -11.74
CA GLN A 125 29.77 -7.10 -12.29
C GLN A 125 30.47 -5.87 -11.70
N SER A 126 29.93 -5.15 -10.72
CA SER A 126 30.61 -3.94 -10.21
C SER A 126 30.66 -3.79 -8.69
N GLN A 127 30.67 -4.90 -7.94
CA GLN A 127 31.21 -4.89 -6.59
C GLN A 127 32.48 -5.74 -6.60
N SER A 128 33.62 -5.05 -6.60
CA SER A 128 34.97 -5.61 -6.48
C SER A 128 34.97 -6.81 -5.54
N GLN A 129 35.32 -7.95 -6.11
CA GLN A 129 35.77 -9.12 -5.39
C GLN A 129 36.90 -8.71 -4.44
N THR A 130 36.58 -8.53 -3.17
CA THR A 130 37.55 -8.81 -2.11
C THR A 130 37.58 -10.34 -2.01
N LEU A 131 38.52 -10.90 -2.75
CA LEU A 131 38.76 -12.33 -2.91
C LEU A 131 39.30 -12.91 -1.58
N THR A 132 38.43 -13.21 -0.62
CA THR A 132 38.76 -14.09 0.49
C THR A 132 37.78 -15.25 0.48
N GLY A 133 38.26 -16.40 0.01
CA GLY A 133 37.49 -17.63 -0.11
C GLY A 133 36.85 -18.03 1.21
N GLN A 134 35.54 -17.86 1.32
CA GLN A 134 34.74 -18.43 2.38
C GLN A 134 33.70 -19.37 1.76
N PRO A 135 33.90 -20.70 1.84
CA PRO A 135 32.95 -21.67 1.33
C PRO A 135 31.72 -21.73 2.25
N GLY A 136 30.52 -21.52 1.69
CA GLY A 136 29.27 -22.05 2.26
C GLY A 136 28.29 -21.08 2.95
N MET A 137 28.36 -19.77 2.74
CA MET A 137 27.28 -18.89 3.24
C MET A 137 26.05 -18.95 2.34
N ALA A 138 24.93 -19.39 2.92
CA ALA A 138 23.61 -19.33 2.31
C ALA A 138 23.32 -17.90 1.79
N PRO A 139 22.61 -17.75 0.65
CA PRO A 139 22.29 -16.45 0.09
C PRO A 139 21.63 -15.56 1.14
N ALA A 140 22.18 -14.36 1.33
CA ALA A 140 21.65 -13.41 2.29
C ALA A 140 20.17 -13.13 1.98
N PRO A 141 19.29 -13.08 2.99
CA PRO A 141 17.88 -12.80 2.78
C PRO A 141 17.72 -11.47 2.04
N GLN A 142 16.94 -11.49 0.96
CA GLN A 142 16.65 -10.28 0.19
C GLN A 142 16.02 -9.23 1.12
N GLY A 143 16.68 -8.09 1.24
CA GLY A 143 16.26 -7.01 2.13
C GLY A 143 14.91 -6.42 1.69
N GLU A 144 14.09 -6.03 2.67
CA GLU A 144 12.82 -5.35 2.44
C GLU A 144 13.03 -4.05 1.63
N PRO A 145 12.17 -3.76 0.64
CA PRO A 145 12.30 -2.54 -0.16
C PRO A 145 12.25 -1.30 0.73
N THR A 146 13.18 -0.38 0.51
CA THR A 146 13.24 0.84 1.33
C THR A 146 12.12 1.81 0.96
N SER A 147 11.65 2.62 1.91
CA SER A 147 10.60 3.63 1.64
C SER A 147 10.99 4.62 0.54
N LYS A 148 12.29 4.88 0.36
CA LYS A 148 12.81 5.69 -0.76
C LYS A 148 12.50 5.04 -2.11
N GLU A 149 12.78 3.74 -2.22
CA GLU A 149 12.51 2.95 -3.42
C GLU A 149 11.01 2.85 -3.71
N LEU A 150 10.18 2.72 -2.67
CA LEU A 150 8.72 2.80 -2.79
C LEU A 150 8.25 4.16 -3.32
N LEU A 151 8.78 5.27 -2.79
CA LEU A 151 8.42 6.62 -3.22
C LEU A 151 8.85 6.89 -4.67
N GLU A 152 10.06 6.46 -5.04
CA GLU A 152 10.58 6.61 -6.41
C GLU A 152 9.71 5.83 -7.42
N ARG A 153 9.33 4.60 -7.07
CA ARG A 153 8.41 3.79 -7.89
C ARG A 153 7.01 4.40 -7.97
N ALA A 154 6.46 4.85 -6.85
CA ALA A 154 5.17 5.52 -6.84
C ALA A 154 5.20 6.79 -7.69
N GLY A 155 6.26 7.60 -7.60
CA GLY A 155 6.48 8.78 -8.43
C GLY A 155 6.55 8.44 -9.92
N HIS A 156 7.24 7.36 -10.29
CA HIS A 156 7.29 6.89 -11.67
C HIS A 156 5.90 6.46 -12.18
N ILE A 157 5.09 5.80 -11.36
CA ILE A 157 3.70 5.47 -11.73
C ILE A 157 2.88 6.76 -11.88
N LEU A 158 2.97 7.70 -10.93
CA LEU A 158 2.21 8.94 -11.00
C LEU A 158 2.55 9.81 -12.23
N LEU A 159 3.80 9.81 -12.67
CA LEU A 159 4.26 10.61 -13.81
C LEU A 159 4.02 9.96 -15.18
N TYR A 160 4.15 8.64 -15.28
CA TYR A 160 4.17 7.94 -16.57
C TYR A 160 2.97 7.01 -16.81
N ASP A 161 2.09 6.83 -15.83
CA ASP A 161 0.89 6.01 -15.99
C ASP A 161 -0.24 6.84 -16.62
N ILE A 162 -0.50 6.60 -17.91
CA ILE A 162 -1.54 7.29 -18.68
C ILE A 162 -2.91 7.16 -18.01
N GLY A 163 -3.20 5.99 -17.42
CA GLY A 163 -4.45 5.74 -16.70
C GLY A 163 -4.61 6.67 -15.50
N PHE A 164 -3.53 6.88 -14.73
CA PHE A 164 -3.52 7.85 -13.64
C PHE A 164 -3.70 9.29 -14.12
N CYS A 165 -2.98 9.70 -15.16
CA CYS A 165 -3.11 11.05 -15.70
C CYS A 165 -4.54 11.36 -16.15
N LEU A 166 -5.20 10.43 -16.86
CA LEU A 166 -6.59 10.59 -17.28
C LEU A 166 -7.54 10.64 -16.08
N TYR A 167 -7.30 9.81 -15.06
CA TYR A 167 -8.13 9.78 -13.86
C TYR A 167 -8.11 11.10 -13.09
N VAL A 168 -6.99 11.83 -13.05
CA VAL A 168 -6.93 13.15 -12.40
C VAL A 168 -7.97 14.11 -12.98
N PHE A 169 -8.15 14.13 -14.30
CA PHE A 169 -9.18 14.95 -14.93
C PHE A 169 -10.60 14.48 -14.59
N VAL A 170 -10.83 13.16 -14.56
CA VAL A 170 -12.11 12.59 -14.14
C VAL A 170 -12.42 12.96 -12.70
N PHE A 171 -11.44 12.92 -11.81
CA PHE A 171 -11.58 13.27 -10.40
C PHE A 171 -11.87 14.76 -10.18
N LEU A 172 -11.18 15.65 -10.89
CA LEU A 172 -11.47 17.09 -10.82
C LEU A 172 -12.83 17.43 -11.43
N GLY A 173 -13.15 16.82 -12.58
CA GLY A 173 -14.44 16.97 -13.23
C GLY A 173 -15.60 16.46 -12.38
N SER A 174 -15.44 15.30 -11.72
CA SER A 174 -16.45 14.75 -10.81
C SER A 174 -16.69 15.65 -9.60
N CYS A 175 -15.61 16.22 -9.03
CA CYS A 175 -15.71 17.18 -7.93
C CYS A 175 -16.51 18.42 -8.35
N GLY A 176 -16.16 19.04 -9.49
CA GLY A 176 -16.89 20.19 -10.03
C GLY A 176 -18.36 19.90 -10.32
N ALA A 177 -18.65 18.78 -10.99
CA ALA A 177 -20.00 18.36 -11.31
C ALA A 177 -20.86 18.15 -10.04
N ASN A 178 -20.29 17.59 -8.97
CA ASN A 178 -21.01 17.39 -7.72
C ASN A 178 -21.26 18.70 -6.94
N PHE A 179 -20.35 19.67 -6.99
CA PHE A 179 -20.63 21.01 -6.45
C PHE A 179 -21.79 21.69 -7.19
N THR A 180 -21.79 21.62 -8.52
CA THR A 180 -22.90 22.14 -9.34
C THR A 180 -24.20 21.39 -9.04
N SER A 181 -24.14 20.06 -8.89
CA SER A 181 -25.29 19.22 -8.51
C SER A 181 -25.94 19.70 -7.22
N LEU A 182 -25.15 19.99 -6.18
CA LEU A 182 -25.69 20.47 -4.89
C LEU A 182 -26.41 21.80 -5.07
N SER A 183 -25.84 22.73 -5.86
CA SER A 183 -26.50 24.00 -6.15
C SER A 183 -27.86 23.81 -6.82
N TRP A 184 -27.96 22.90 -7.80
CA TRP A 184 -29.23 22.62 -8.48
C TRP A 184 -30.25 21.91 -7.59
N THR A 185 -29.81 21.03 -6.69
CA THR A 185 -30.75 20.38 -5.75
C THR A 185 -31.44 21.40 -4.84
N SER A 186 -30.79 22.51 -4.48
CA SER A 186 -31.41 23.54 -3.64
C SER A 186 -32.55 24.31 -4.30
N GLY A 187 -32.60 24.35 -5.64
CA GLY A 187 -33.65 25.04 -6.41
C GLY A 187 -34.88 24.19 -6.73
N CYS A 188 -34.81 22.87 -6.49
CA CYS A 188 -35.85 21.92 -6.84
C CYS A 188 -36.92 21.83 -5.73
N PRO A 189 -38.21 22.15 -5.98
CA PRO A 189 -39.25 22.09 -4.95
C PRO A 189 -39.41 20.67 -4.39
N GLY A 190 -39.45 20.52 -3.06
CA GLY A 190 -39.56 19.22 -2.39
C GLY A 190 -38.23 18.47 -2.19
N SER A 191 -37.09 19.08 -2.53
CA SER A 191 -35.77 18.44 -2.51
C SER A 191 -35.05 18.41 -1.14
N GLY A 192 -35.72 18.82 -0.06
CA GLY A 192 -35.09 19.09 1.24
C GLY A 192 -34.20 17.99 1.82
N SER A 193 -34.38 16.74 1.37
CA SER A 193 -33.37 15.67 1.52
C SER A 193 -33.41 14.69 0.35
N SER A 194 -33.25 15.18 -0.88
CA SER A 194 -33.24 14.27 -2.04
C SER A 194 -32.06 13.29 -1.94
N TRP A 195 -32.30 12.02 -2.30
CA TRP A 195 -31.24 11.01 -2.38
C TRP A 195 -30.09 11.43 -3.31
N ALA A 196 -30.37 12.31 -4.28
CA ALA A 196 -29.38 12.92 -5.14
C ALA A 196 -28.40 13.84 -4.37
N SER A 197 -28.90 14.67 -3.45
CA SER A 197 -28.05 15.53 -2.61
C SER A 197 -27.13 14.71 -1.71
N ILE A 198 -27.64 13.62 -1.12
CA ILE A 198 -26.85 12.69 -0.30
C ILE A 198 -25.76 12.01 -1.15
N SER A 199 -26.12 11.53 -2.35
CA SER A 199 -25.17 10.95 -3.30
C SER A 199 -24.04 11.94 -3.65
N ALA A 200 -24.39 13.16 -4.02
CA ALA A 200 -23.40 14.19 -4.35
C ALA A 200 -22.51 14.57 -3.16
N GLY A 201 -23.11 14.66 -1.96
CA GLY A 201 -22.38 14.91 -0.72
C GLY A 201 -21.36 13.82 -0.41
N LEU A 202 -21.71 12.54 -0.59
CA LEU A 202 -20.78 11.42 -0.40
C LEU A 202 -19.63 11.42 -1.42
N MET A 203 -19.88 11.82 -2.66
CA MET A 203 -18.84 11.95 -3.68
C MET A 203 -17.85 13.08 -3.35
N LEU A 204 -18.34 14.21 -2.84
CA LEU A 204 -17.48 15.31 -2.37
C LEU A 204 -16.71 14.93 -1.10
N PHE A 205 -17.36 14.22 -0.18
CA PHE A 205 -16.72 13.71 1.03
C PHE A 205 -15.60 12.71 0.67
N PHE A 206 -15.84 11.80 -0.28
CA PHE A 206 -14.81 10.95 -0.84
C PHE A 206 -13.64 11.76 -1.40
N ALA A 207 -13.91 12.80 -2.20
CA ALA A 207 -12.86 13.62 -2.80
C ALA A 207 -11.98 14.27 -1.71
N PHE A 208 -12.59 14.81 -0.65
CA PHE A 208 -11.87 15.36 0.49
C PHE A 208 -11.03 14.31 1.23
N LEU A 209 -11.60 13.14 1.50
CA LEU A 209 -10.87 12.03 2.15
C LEU A 209 -9.73 11.50 1.28
N ALA A 210 -9.92 11.41 -0.03
CA ALA A 210 -8.92 10.97 -0.99
C ALA A 210 -7.69 11.90 -1.00
N VAL A 211 -7.92 13.22 -1.06
CA VAL A 211 -6.84 14.22 -1.01
C VAL A 211 -6.14 14.19 0.35
N SER A 212 -6.92 14.13 1.44
CA SER A 212 -6.38 14.04 2.80
C SER A 212 -5.53 12.78 2.99
N PHE A 213 -6.01 11.64 2.50
CA PHE A 213 -5.27 10.38 2.50
C PHE A 213 -3.97 10.49 1.69
N ALA A 214 -4.01 11.08 0.50
CA ALA A 214 -2.82 11.27 -0.33
C ALA A 214 -1.76 12.15 0.38
N ILE A 215 -2.19 13.23 1.04
CA ILE A 215 -1.31 14.10 1.82
C ILE A 215 -0.71 13.34 3.01
N LEU A 216 -1.53 12.65 3.80
CA LEU A 216 -1.05 11.87 4.95
C LEU A 216 -0.10 10.75 4.53
N TRP A 217 -0.43 10.07 3.43
CA TRP A 217 0.42 9.03 2.84
C TRP A 217 1.77 9.60 2.42
N TYR A 218 1.77 10.73 1.71
CA TYR A 218 2.98 11.43 1.32
C TYR A 218 3.81 11.88 2.54
N CYS A 219 3.19 12.55 3.51
CA CYS A 219 3.84 12.98 4.75
C CYS A 219 4.46 11.81 5.52
N GLY A 220 3.76 10.68 5.62
CA GLY A 220 4.28 9.49 6.27
C GLY A 220 5.54 8.93 5.59
N MET A 221 5.59 8.95 4.25
CA MET A 221 6.79 8.54 3.50
C MET A 221 7.99 9.43 3.80
N TYR A 222 7.80 10.75 3.97
CA TYR A 222 8.87 11.68 4.34
C TYR A 222 9.29 11.52 5.81
N CYS A 223 8.35 11.36 6.76
CA CYS A 223 8.68 11.16 8.18
C CYS A 223 9.50 9.87 8.38
N ASP A 224 9.25 8.79 7.61
CA ASP A 224 10.07 7.56 7.70
C ASP A 224 11.52 7.80 7.23
N GLN A 225 11.73 8.55 6.14
CA GLN A 225 13.08 8.91 5.68
C GLN A 225 13.83 9.74 6.72
N CYS A 226 13.18 10.73 7.32
CA CYS A 226 13.76 11.57 8.37
C CYS A 226 14.11 10.77 9.63
N SER A 227 13.23 9.86 10.05
CA SER A 227 13.42 9.05 11.26
C SER A 227 14.59 8.08 11.10
N ARG A 228 14.77 7.48 9.92
CA ARG A 228 15.92 6.61 9.62
C ARG A 228 17.23 7.39 9.52
N ALA A 229 17.20 8.63 9.06
CA ALA A 229 18.39 9.47 8.93
C ALA A 229 18.89 10.00 10.30
N MET A 230 17.97 10.30 11.22
CA MET A 230 18.29 10.93 12.52
C MET A 230 18.30 9.96 13.70
N GLY A 231 17.69 8.79 13.58
CA GLY A 231 17.65 7.80 14.66
C GLY A 231 19.04 7.22 14.94
N PRO A 232 19.43 7.04 16.22
CA PRO A 232 20.64 6.29 16.53
C PRO A 232 20.51 4.91 15.89
N LYS A 233 21.46 4.55 15.01
CA LYS A 233 21.48 3.23 14.37
C LYS A 233 21.32 2.19 15.48
N PRO A 234 20.26 1.35 15.46
CA PRO A 234 20.06 0.38 16.50
C PRO A 234 21.31 -0.49 16.58
N ARG A 235 22.04 -0.40 17.70
CA ARG A 235 23.20 -1.27 17.91
C ARG A 235 22.64 -2.69 18.00
N PRO A 236 23.09 -3.62 17.15
CA PRO A 236 22.65 -5.01 17.27
C PRO A 236 23.07 -5.51 18.66
N VAL A 237 22.08 -5.75 19.53
CA VAL A 237 22.33 -6.36 20.84
C VAL A 237 22.46 -7.86 20.59
N ALA A 238 23.69 -8.36 20.69
CA ALA A 238 23.98 -9.78 20.51
C ALA A 238 23.09 -10.63 21.44
N GLY A 239 22.39 -11.60 20.87
CA GLY A 239 21.60 -12.59 21.62
C GLY A 239 20.13 -12.24 21.86
N ARG A 240 19.65 -11.03 21.51
CA ARG A 240 18.20 -10.76 21.50
C ARG A 240 17.66 -11.04 20.10
N PRO A 241 16.67 -11.95 19.93
CA PRO A 241 15.97 -12.04 18.66
C PRO A 241 15.44 -10.65 18.35
N GLN A 242 15.83 -10.13 17.20
CA GLN A 242 15.42 -8.81 16.74
C GLN A 242 13.91 -8.88 16.54
N GLN A 243 13.16 -8.54 17.59
CA GLN A 243 11.73 -8.42 17.52
C GLN A 243 11.48 -7.17 16.68
N THR A 244 11.41 -7.37 15.37
CA THR A 244 11.07 -6.33 14.42
C THR A 244 9.78 -5.73 14.92
N GLN A 245 9.85 -4.46 15.30
CA GLN A 245 8.73 -3.71 15.84
C GLN A 245 7.66 -3.74 14.75
N GLN A 246 6.69 -4.64 14.89
CA GLN A 246 5.58 -4.72 13.95
C GLN A 246 4.85 -3.39 14.05
N ASN A 247 4.86 -2.64 12.96
CA ASN A 247 4.14 -1.38 12.85
C ASN A 247 2.64 -1.67 12.98
N HIS A 248 2.11 -1.62 14.19
CA HIS A 248 0.68 -1.71 14.45
C HIS A 248 0.02 -0.34 14.18
N GLY A 249 -1.25 -0.35 13.77
CA GLY A 249 -2.06 0.87 13.61
C GLY A 249 -1.98 1.52 12.23
N LEU A 250 -1.96 2.87 12.19
CA LEU A 250 -2.13 3.64 10.95
C LEU A 250 -1.03 3.40 9.91
N ALA A 251 0.20 3.12 10.36
CA ALA A 251 1.27 2.73 9.44
C ALA A 251 0.86 1.51 8.60
N ARG A 252 0.12 0.55 9.18
CA ARG A 252 -0.45 -0.59 8.44
C ARG A 252 -1.54 -0.15 7.46
N VAL A 253 -2.36 0.85 7.80
CA VAL A 253 -3.44 1.34 6.91
C VAL A 253 -2.88 2.13 5.72
N ILE A 254 -1.84 2.94 5.96
CA ILE A 254 -1.21 3.79 4.95
C ILE A 254 -0.26 2.99 4.06
N PHE A 255 0.64 2.20 4.67
CA PHE A 255 1.70 1.48 3.95
C PHE A 255 1.35 0.03 3.64
N GLY A 256 0.20 -0.45 4.11
CA GLY A 256 -0.07 -1.86 4.19
C GLY A 256 0.69 -2.48 5.35
N ARG A 257 0.50 -3.78 5.55
CA ARG A 257 1.49 -4.57 6.26
C ARG A 257 2.69 -4.62 5.32
N THR A 258 3.59 -3.63 5.39
CA THR A 258 4.89 -3.72 4.73
C THR A 258 5.36 -5.12 5.03
N ILE A 259 5.55 -5.90 3.97
CA ILE A 259 5.74 -7.33 4.04
C ILE A 259 7.07 -7.50 4.78
N CYS A 260 7.02 -7.49 6.11
CA CYS A 260 7.96 -8.18 6.93
C CYS A 260 7.83 -9.59 6.39
N ALA A 261 8.79 -9.95 5.53
CA ALA A 261 8.91 -11.29 5.01
C ALA A 261 8.63 -12.24 6.18
N PRO A 262 7.85 -13.32 5.98
CA PRO A 262 7.70 -14.32 7.02
C PRO A 262 9.10 -14.56 7.53
N MET A 263 9.29 -14.29 8.83
CA MET A 263 10.60 -14.38 9.46
C MET A 263 11.07 -15.76 9.04
N VAL A 264 12.01 -15.82 8.08
CA VAL A 264 12.81 -17.01 7.91
C VAL A 264 13.53 -16.96 9.23
N GLN A 265 12.94 -17.67 10.20
CA GLN A 265 13.59 -18.05 11.40
C GLN A 265 14.72 -18.88 10.81
N THR A 266 15.80 -18.19 10.45
CA THR A 266 17.11 -18.77 10.38
C THR A 266 17.18 -19.37 11.76
N MET A 267 16.83 -20.66 11.85
CA MET A 267 17.39 -21.52 12.85
C MET A 267 18.87 -21.38 12.55
N ALA A 268 19.45 -20.29 13.05
CA ALA A 268 20.87 -20.10 13.19
C ALA A 268 21.21 -21.39 13.88
N GLY A 269 21.79 -22.30 13.10
CA GLY A 269 21.91 -23.68 13.47
C GLY A 269 22.37 -23.65 14.89
N VAL A 270 21.53 -24.17 15.79
CA VAL A 270 22.08 -24.70 17.02
C VAL A 270 23.09 -25.67 16.46
N VAL A 271 24.35 -25.23 16.42
CA VAL A 271 25.49 -26.10 16.21
C VAL A 271 25.29 -27.03 17.37
N HIS A 272 24.61 -28.14 17.11
CA HIS A 272 24.53 -29.21 18.06
C HIS A 272 26.00 -29.50 18.31
N PRO A 273 26.53 -29.22 19.52
CA PRO A 273 27.92 -29.51 19.80
C PRO A 273 28.09 -30.95 19.35
N THR A 274 28.95 -31.12 18.33
CA THR A 274 29.15 -32.38 17.63
C THR A 274 29.31 -33.41 18.73
N GLN A 275 28.28 -34.22 18.94
CA GLN A 275 28.31 -35.22 19.98
C GLN A 275 29.47 -36.12 19.56
N PRO A 276 30.52 -36.26 20.40
CA PRO A 276 31.68 -37.04 20.02
C PRO A 276 31.17 -38.42 19.59
N PRO A 277 31.64 -38.95 18.46
CA PRO A 277 31.15 -40.23 17.96
C PRO A 277 31.31 -41.27 19.07
N PRO A 278 30.29 -42.10 19.33
CA PRO A 278 30.37 -43.13 20.35
C PRO A 278 31.59 -44.02 20.04
N PRO A 279 32.44 -44.31 21.04
CA PRO A 279 33.61 -45.14 20.83
C PRO A 279 33.18 -46.52 20.34
N GLY A 280 33.65 -46.92 19.15
CA GLY A 280 33.43 -48.26 18.60
C GLY A 280 32.80 -48.34 17.21
N GLN A 281 32.47 -47.23 16.54
CA GLN A 281 32.03 -47.32 15.14
C GLN A 281 33.23 -47.36 14.17
N PRO A 282 33.36 -48.42 13.34
CA PRO A 282 34.38 -48.48 12.30
C PRO A 282 34.11 -47.40 11.25
N ALA A 283 35.16 -46.66 10.88
CA ALA A 283 35.10 -45.61 9.88
C ALA A 283 34.53 -46.14 8.57
N ARG A 284 33.37 -45.63 8.14
CA ARG A 284 32.84 -45.92 6.80
C ARG A 284 33.71 -45.20 5.76
N PRO A 285 34.19 -45.90 4.72
CA PRO A 285 34.94 -45.27 3.64
C PRO A 285 34.05 -44.25 2.92
N TYR A 286 34.59 -43.05 2.73
CA TYR A 286 33.98 -41.97 1.97
C TYR A 286 33.69 -42.46 0.54
N ALA A 287 32.40 -42.54 0.18
CA ALA A 287 32.00 -42.74 -1.20
C ALA A 287 32.34 -41.47 -1.99
N ALA A 288 33.23 -41.62 -2.97
CA ALA A 288 33.58 -40.57 -3.92
C ALA A 288 32.30 -40.04 -4.61
N GLY A 289 32.10 -38.73 -4.54
CA GLY A 289 30.94 -38.06 -5.13
C GLY A 289 30.85 -38.30 -6.63
N ALA A 290 29.64 -38.59 -7.09
CA ALA A 290 29.34 -38.74 -8.50
C ALA A 290 29.64 -37.45 -9.28
N PRO A 291 30.15 -37.56 -10.52
CA PRO A 291 30.43 -36.39 -11.37
C PRO A 291 29.13 -35.66 -11.74
N ALA A 292 29.19 -34.33 -11.72
CA ALA A 292 28.07 -33.47 -12.07
C ALA A 292 27.64 -33.64 -13.54
N PRO A 293 26.32 -33.61 -13.86
CA PRO A 293 25.84 -33.72 -15.22
C PRO A 293 26.23 -32.49 -16.05
N ALA A 294 26.72 -32.77 -17.27
CA ALA A 294 27.15 -31.77 -18.24
C ALA A 294 25.98 -30.87 -18.68
N ALA A 295 26.21 -29.56 -18.69
CA ALA A 295 25.27 -28.56 -19.17
C ALA A 295 25.10 -28.65 -20.70
N TYR A 296 23.88 -28.90 -21.15
CA TYR A 296 23.51 -28.81 -22.57
C TYR A 296 23.40 -27.35 -23.00
N GLY A 297 24.17 -26.97 -24.03
CA GLY A 297 24.09 -25.67 -24.67
C GLY A 297 22.83 -25.51 -25.52
N SER A 298 22.15 -24.37 -25.36
CA SER A 298 21.02 -23.96 -26.20
C SER A 298 21.50 -23.50 -27.59
N PRO A 299 20.81 -23.85 -28.68
CA PRO A 299 21.13 -23.32 -30.00
C PRO A 299 20.60 -21.89 -30.17
N LEU A 300 21.43 -21.05 -30.81
CA LEU A 300 21.04 -19.76 -31.38
C LEU A 300 19.95 -19.94 -32.43
N ALA A 301 18.84 -19.23 -32.28
CA ALA A 301 17.87 -19.02 -33.36
C ALA A 301 18.13 -17.64 -33.99
N ALA A 302 18.24 -17.66 -35.32
CA ALA A 302 18.43 -16.52 -36.21
C ALA A 302 17.16 -15.69 -36.40
#